data_AF-A0A7V4MRW0-F1
#
_entry.id   AF-A0A7V4MRW0-F1
#
_cell.length_a   1.000
_cell.length_b   1.000
_cell.length_c   1.000
_cell.angle_alpha   90.00
_cell.angle_beta   90.00
_cell.angle_gamma   90.00
#
_symmetry.space_group_name_H-M   'P 1'
#
loop_
_entity.id
_entity.type
_entity.pdbx_description
1 polymer ?
#
loop_
_entity_poly.entity_id
_entity_poly.type
_entity_poly.pdbx_seq_one_letter_code
_entity_poly.pdbx_strand_id
1 'polypeptide(L)'
;MHSITIDTHKKTEFIDITAEVQKTAELLGIKNGVIRAFVPHTTAGITINENADPDVTGDIENALAKIVPWNWNYQHCEGNSAAHIKASLMGSSV
;
A
#
# COMPACT_ATOMS: atom_id res chain seq x y z
N MET A 1 -1.36 20.02 1.51
CA MET A 1 -1.44 18.59 1.84
C MET A 1 -2.91 18.20 1.73
N HIS A 2 -3.22 17.19 0.92
CA HIS A 2 -4.59 16.67 0.76
C HIS A 2 -4.59 15.22 1.24
N SER A 3 -5.65 14.80 1.89
CA SER A 3 -5.79 13.44 2.43
C SER A 3 -6.95 12.74 1.74
N ILE A 4 -6.72 11.49 1.34
CA ILE A 4 -7.74 10.57 0.85
C ILE A 4 -7.92 9.46 1.89
N THR A 5 -9.14 8.99 2.07
CA THR A 5 -9.47 7.86 2.96
C THR A 5 -9.67 6.63 2.09
N ILE A 6 -9.02 5.53 2.46
CA ILE A 6 -9.13 4.24 1.77
C ILE A 6 -9.67 3.22 2.77
N ASP A 7 -10.79 2.59 2.40
CA ASP A 7 -11.37 1.49 3.17
C ASP A 7 -10.76 0.16 2.71
N THR A 8 -10.27 -0.64 3.66
CA THR A 8 -9.69 -1.96 3.40
C THR A 8 -10.63 -3.06 3.86
N HIS A 9 -10.69 -4.17 3.14
CA HIS A 9 -11.61 -5.28 3.41
C HIS A 9 -10.92 -6.62 3.64
N LYS A 10 -9.63 -6.73 3.33
CA LYS A 10 -8.82 -7.94 3.61
C LYS A 10 -7.61 -7.62 4.50
N LYS A 11 -7.05 -8.67 5.09
CA LYS A 11 -5.86 -8.57 5.95
C LYS A 11 -4.60 -8.14 5.19
N THR A 12 -4.52 -8.48 3.91
CA THR A 12 -3.52 -8.00 2.95
C THR A 12 -4.30 -7.76 1.66
N GLU A 13 -4.17 -6.56 1.11
CA GLU A 13 -4.97 -6.10 -0.03
C GLU A 13 -4.18 -5.05 -0.80
N PHE A 14 -4.14 -5.17 -2.11
CA PHE A 14 -3.70 -4.10 -3.01
C PHE A 14 -4.93 -3.33 -3.50
N ILE A 15 -4.93 -2.02 -3.25
CA ILE A 15 -5.99 -1.11 -3.70
C ILE A 15 -5.35 -0.11 -4.65
N ASP A 16 -5.83 -0.08 -5.89
CA ASP A 16 -5.43 0.94 -6.86
C ASP A 16 -6.04 2.29 -6.46
N ILE A 17 -5.19 3.28 -6.16
CA ILE A 17 -5.57 4.64 -5.79
C ILE A 17 -5.25 5.67 -6.90
N THR A 18 -4.95 5.21 -8.11
CA THR A 18 -4.50 6.06 -9.22
C THR A 18 -5.56 7.12 -9.55
N ALA A 19 -6.84 6.74 -9.56
CA ALA A 19 -7.95 7.64 -9.85
C ALA A 19 -8.09 8.74 -8.78
N GLU A 20 -7.92 8.40 -7.50
CA GLU A 20 -7.97 9.31 -6.36
C GLU A 20 -6.81 10.30 -6.38
N VAL A 21 -5.60 9.83 -6.73
CA VAL A 21 -4.41 10.67 -6.88
C VAL A 21 -4.61 11.64 -8.06
N GLN A 22 -5.11 11.16 -9.20
CA GLN A 22 -5.39 12.00 -10.37
C GLN A 22 -6.46 13.05 -10.05
N LYS A 23 -7.57 12.65 -9.41
CA LYS A 23 -8.62 13.57 -8.96
C LYS A 23 -8.07 14.62 -8.01
N THR A 24 -7.17 14.23 -7.11
CA THR A 24 -6.49 15.18 -6.21
C THR A 24 -5.64 16.19 -7.00
N ALA A 25 -4.90 15.75 -8.02
CA ALA A 25 -4.13 16.63 -8.88
C ALA A 25 -5.01 17.66 -9.60
N GLU A 26 -6.14 17.19 -10.15
CA GLU A 26 -7.13 18.00 -10.84
C GLU A 26 -7.79 19.02 -9.90
N LEU A 27 -8.22 18.58 -8.71
CA LEU A 27 -8.81 19.44 -7.68
C LEU A 27 -7.86 20.55 -7.22
N LEU A 28 -6.56 20.24 -7.14
CA LEU A 28 -5.53 21.21 -6.77
C LEU A 28 -5.06 22.07 -7.94
N GLY A 29 -5.60 21.86 -9.15
CA GLY A 29 -5.24 22.61 -10.36
C GLY A 29 -3.80 22.40 -10.80
N ILE A 30 -3.16 21.29 -10.41
CA ILE A 30 -1.77 20.99 -10.74
C ILE A 30 -1.68 20.67 -12.23
N LYS A 31 -0.87 21.44 -12.97
CA LYS A 31 -0.62 21.21 -14.40
C LYS A 31 0.76 20.59 -14.66
N ASN A 32 1.76 20.96 -13.86
CA ASN A 32 3.12 20.45 -13.93
C ASN A 32 3.69 20.40 -12.52
N GLY A 33 4.39 19.31 -12.18
CA GLY A 33 5.00 19.14 -10.85
C GLY A 33 5.16 17.68 -10.49
N VAL A 34 5.37 17.43 -9.20
CA VAL A 34 5.48 16.09 -8.61
C VAL A 34 4.43 15.96 -7.51
N ILE A 35 3.73 14.84 -7.49
CA ILE A 35 2.88 14.44 -6.37
C ILE A 35 3.66 13.41 -5.57
N ARG A 36 3.84 13.70 -4.28
CA ARG A 36 4.37 12.73 -3.33
C ARG A 36 3.20 12.15 -2.55
N ALA A 37 3.01 10.84 -2.64
CA ALA A 37 2.00 10.14 -1.88
C ALA A 37 2.67 9.49 -0.66
N PHE A 38 2.06 9.65 0.53
CA PHE A 38 2.61 9.16 1.78
C PHE A 38 1.54 8.46 2.60
N VAL A 39 1.87 7.27 3.12
CA VAL A 39 1.01 6.47 3.98
C VAL A 39 1.45 6.70 5.44
N PRO A 40 0.61 7.30 6.30
CA PRO A 40 0.95 7.58 7.70
C PRO A 40 0.81 6.37 8.63
N HIS A 41 0.66 5.16 8.06
CA HIS A 41 0.45 3.92 8.80
C HIS A 41 1.70 3.03 8.71
N THR A 42 2.07 2.41 9.83
CA THR A 42 3.25 1.53 9.89
C THR A 42 2.94 0.08 9.47
N THR A 43 1.69 -0.22 9.16
CA THR A 43 1.18 -1.55 8.76
C THR A 43 0.60 -1.54 7.34
N ALA A 44 0.72 -0.42 6.63
CA ALA A 44 0.39 -0.28 5.21
C ALA A 44 1.53 0.45 4.50
N GLY A 45 1.67 0.23 3.20
CA GLY A 45 2.66 0.90 2.38
C GLY A 45 2.05 1.38 1.08
N ILE A 46 2.86 2.04 0.26
CA ILE A 46 2.49 2.49 -1.08
C ILE A 46 3.58 2.10 -2.05
N THR A 47 3.18 1.59 -3.21
CA THR A 47 4.07 1.13 -4.26
C THR A 47 3.47 1.46 -5.62
N ILE A 48 4.29 1.43 -6.66
CA ILE A 48 3.86 1.56 -8.05
C ILE A 48 4.19 0.23 -8.74
N ASN A 49 3.18 -0.39 -9.34
CA ASN A 49 3.31 -1.65 -10.07
C ASN A 49 2.30 -1.70 -11.23
N GLU A 50 2.20 -2.85 -11.91
CA GLU A 50 1.26 -3.06 -13.00
C GLU A 50 -0.21 -2.94 -12.53
N ASN A 51 -1.03 -2.28 -13.35
CA ASN A 51 -2.45 -2.04 -13.09
C ASN A 51 -3.39 -2.64 -14.16
N ALA A 52 -2.84 -3.44 -15.09
CA ALA A 52 -3.60 -4.03 -16.19
C ALA A 52 -4.07 -5.45 -15.88
N ASP A 53 -3.19 -6.28 -15.31
CA ASP A 53 -3.48 -7.67 -14.97
C ASP A 53 -3.61 -7.83 -13.44
N PRO A 54 -4.82 -8.15 -12.93
CA PRO A 54 -5.01 -8.38 -11.49
C PRO A 54 -4.23 -9.59 -10.95
N ASP A 55 -3.77 -10.50 -11.81
CA ASP A 55 -2.97 -11.65 -11.37
C ASP A 55 -1.62 -11.19 -10.79
N VAL A 56 -1.06 -10.06 -11.23
CA VAL A 56 0.20 -9.53 -10.71
C VAL A 56 0.09 -9.12 -9.25
N THR A 57 -0.98 -8.42 -8.88
CA THR A 57 -1.20 -8.05 -7.47
C THR A 57 -1.50 -9.30 -6.63
N GLY A 58 -2.23 -10.27 -7.19
CA GLY A 58 -2.44 -11.58 -6.56
C GLY A 58 -1.14 -12.35 -6.31
N ASP A 59 -0.22 -12.36 -7.27
CA ASP A 59 1.10 -12.98 -7.14
C ASP A 59 1.97 -12.30 -6.09
N ILE A 60 1.92 -10.96 -6.03
CA ILE A 60 2.61 -10.20 -4.97
C ILE A 60 2.02 -10.55 -3.59
N GLU A 61 0.69 -10.57 -3.45
CA GLU A 61 0.03 -10.98 -2.20
C GLU A 61 0.45 -12.40 -1.78
N ASN A 62 0.46 -13.34 -2.72
CA ASN A 62 0.86 -14.73 -2.52
C ASN A 62 2.35 -14.84 -2.14
N ALA A 63 3.23 -14.10 -2.81
CA ALA A 63 4.65 -14.07 -2.50
C ALA A 63 4.89 -13.51 -1.09
N LEU A 64 4.29 -12.36 -0.76
CA LEU A 64 4.38 -11.74 0.56
C LEU A 64 3.84 -12.65 1.67
N ALA A 65 2.78 -13.42 1.40
CA ALA A 65 2.26 -14.40 2.35
C ALA A 65 3.25 -15.56 2.60
N LYS A 66 4.06 -15.93 1.61
CA LYS A 66 5.11 -16.96 1.75
C LYS A 66 6.36 -16.44 2.46
N ILE A 67 6.86 -15.26 2.07
CA ILE A 67 8.14 -14.72 2.59
C ILE A 67 7.98 -14.01 3.93
N VAL A 68 6.78 -13.49 4.22
CA VAL A 68 6.44 -12.81 5.48
C VAL A 68 5.06 -13.31 5.95
N PRO A 69 4.96 -14.57 6.40
CA PRO A 69 3.69 -15.15 6.81
C PRO A 69 3.21 -14.55 8.12
N TRP A 70 1.89 -14.59 8.36
CA TRP A 70 1.29 -14.03 9.57
C TRP A 70 1.59 -14.82 10.85
N ASN A 71 1.85 -16.12 10.71
CA ASN A 71 2.09 -17.07 11.78
C ASN A 71 3.57 -17.50 11.82
N TRP A 72 4.45 -16.55 12.12
CA TRP A 72 5.86 -16.83 12.43
C TRP A 72 6.11 -16.65 13.94
N ASN A 73 7.31 -17.01 14.39
CA ASN A 73 7.83 -16.72 15.72
C ASN A 73 8.16 -15.22 15.92
N TYR A 74 7.19 -14.34 15.72
CA TYR A 74 7.32 -12.92 16.00
C TYR A 74 7.18 -12.63 17.49
N GLN A 75 8.05 -11.78 18.03
CA GLN A 75 8.04 -11.42 19.46
C GLN A 75 6.98 -10.38 19.82
N HIS A 76 6.56 -9.56 18.85
CA HIS A 76 5.58 -8.50 19.10
C HIS A 76 4.18 -9.09 19.30
N CYS A 77 3.55 -8.75 20.42
CA CYS A 77 2.35 -9.41 20.94
C CYS A 77 1.04 -9.03 20.25
N GLU A 78 0.98 -7.91 19.52
CA GLU A 78 -0.26 -7.47 18.83
C GLU A 78 -0.60 -8.34 17.61
N GLY A 79 0.34 -9.19 17.14
CA GLY A 79 0.09 -10.13 16.04
C GLY A 79 0.10 -9.50 14.65
N ASN A 80 0.64 -8.28 14.50
CA ASN A 80 0.71 -7.52 13.25
C ASN A 80 2.14 -7.31 12.71
N SER A 81 3.15 -8.02 13.25
CA SER A 81 4.55 -7.93 12.79
C SER A 81 4.72 -8.14 11.29
N ALA A 82 3.98 -9.10 10.73
CA ALA A 82 4.00 -9.33 9.29
C ALA A 82 3.55 -8.10 8.49
N ALA A 83 2.58 -7.32 8.99
CA ALA A 83 2.14 -6.09 8.36
C ALA A 83 3.24 -5.02 8.39
N HIS A 84 3.93 -4.86 9.51
CA HIS A 84 5.06 -3.93 9.63
C HIS A 84 6.19 -4.23 8.65
N ILE A 85 6.54 -5.51 8.51
CA ILE A 85 7.60 -5.94 7.58
C ILE A 85 7.14 -5.71 6.14
N LYS A 86 5.91 -6.11 5.78
CA LYS A 86 5.36 -5.89 4.43
C LYS A 86 5.27 -4.41 4.08
N ALA A 87 4.82 -3.56 5.01
CA ALA A 87 4.78 -2.11 4.84
C ALA A 87 6.18 -1.53 4.60
N SER A 88 7.19 -2.01 5.34
CA SER A 88 8.58 -1.60 5.15
C SER A 88 9.16 -2.02 3.80
N LEU A 89 8.75 -3.19 3.28
CA LEU A 89 9.14 -3.67 1.95
C LEU A 89 8.51 -2.86 0.81
N MET A 90 7.27 -2.41 0.97
CA MET A 90 6.59 -1.57 -0.03
C MET A 90 7.06 -0.12 0.02
N GLY A 91 7.33 0.40 1.23
CA GLY A 91 7.71 1.78 1.48
C GLY A 91 6.54 2.64 1.96
N SER A 92 6.85 3.72 2.68
CA SER A 92 5.85 4.66 3.22
C SER A 92 5.49 5.79 2.25
N SER A 93 6.26 5.98 1.18
CA SER A 93 5.97 7.00 0.16
C SER A 93 6.54 6.63 -1.20
N VAL A 94 5.88 7.14 -2.24
CA VAL A 94 6.36 7.21 -3.62
C VAL A 94 6.25 8.64 -4.15
#